data_AF-A0A093YTQ7-F1
#
_entry.id   AF-A0A093YTQ7-F1
#
_cell.length_a   1.000
_cell.length_b   1.000
_cell.length_c   1.000
_cell.angle_alpha   90.00
_cell.angle_beta   90.00
_cell.angle_gamma   90.00
#
_symmetry.space_group_name_H-M   'P 1'
#
loop_
_entity.id
_entity.type
_entity.pdbx_description
1 polymer ?
#
loop_
_entity_poly.entity_id
_entity_poly.type
_entity_poly.pdbx_seq_one_letter_code
_entity_poly.pdbx_strand_id
1 'polypeptide(L)'
;QSHLLLAIGLDSSGDLTLAQTYFNRAIDIALEIGMDREDFAVRNGGGDGVVEESWRRTWWECVVMDGMVAGVHRNSTVRLGGVGEGVGFPCGEGEYISGNIPTPRTLEDFNDDDFSEDNTPFSSFTYRIAAIANLARILALPKPSFPDDPLISKTDAYLVNWSLHLPPTAKLVVEDGRVDEMMFQAYMITYASTILLHQPYANFDTASTQTITSCAPSQPPSAAAETPPQNIHAAKLLHAAQGINGLISLPVSLTGHTHFFTGV
;
A
#
# COMPACT_ATOMS: atom_id res chain seq x y z
N GLN A 1 -2.06 -10.14 -19.39
CA GLN A 1 -2.79 -8.85 -19.30
C GLN A 1 -4.32 -9.03 -19.29
N SER A 2 -4.95 -9.76 -20.23
CA SER A 2 -6.42 -9.91 -20.27
C SER A 2 -7.04 -10.47 -18.98
N HIS A 3 -6.45 -11.50 -18.37
CA HIS A 3 -6.93 -12.06 -17.10
C HIS A 3 -6.83 -11.07 -15.93
N LEU A 4 -5.78 -10.23 -15.90
CA LEU A 4 -5.60 -9.21 -14.86
C LEU A 4 -6.67 -8.13 -14.97
N LEU A 5 -6.92 -7.62 -16.18
CA LEU A 5 -7.98 -6.63 -16.43
C LEU A 5 -9.37 -7.18 -16.11
N LEU A 6 -9.62 -8.45 -16.46
CA LEU A 6 -10.88 -9.11 -16.16
C LEU A 6 -11.07 -9.29 -14.65
N ALA A 7 -10.01 -9.66 -13.92
CA ALA A 7 -10.07 -9.78 -12.47
C ALA A 7 -10.41 -8.44 -11.81
N ILE A 8 -9.75 -7.35 -12.20
CA ILE A 8 -10.02 -5.99 -11.69
C ILE A 8 -11.48 -5.59 -11.97
N GLY A 9 -11.97 -5.84 -13.19
CA GLY A 9 -13.36 -5.57 -13.55
C GLY A 9 -14.37 -6.37 -12.71
N LEU A 10 -14.12 -7.66 -12.53
CA LEU A 10 -14.98 -8.53 -11.72
C LEU A 10 -14.99 -8.13 -10.25
N ASP A 11 -13.82 -7.79 -9.69
CA ASP A 11 -13.69 -7.35 -8.30
C ASP A 11 -14.51 -6.08 -8.06
N SER A 12 -14.38 -5.08 -8.94
CA SER A 12 -15.19 -3.85 -8.90
C SER A 12 -16.69 -4.07 -9.03
N SER A 13 -17.12 -5.20 -9.61
CA SER A 13 -18.53 -5.57 -9.75
C SER A 13 -19.08 -6.42 -8.59
N GLY A 14 -18.20 -6.82 -7.65
CA GLY A 14 -18.54 -7.61 -6.46
C GLY A 14 -18.44 -9.12 -6.62
N ASP A 15 -18.01 -9.65 -7.78
CA ASP A 15 -17.79 -11.09 -7.98
C ASP A 15 -16.37 -11.50 -7.56
N LEU A 16 -16.13 -11.44 -6.25
CA LEU A 16 -14.81 -11.65 -5.65
C LEU A 16 -14.25 -13.06 -5.92
N THR A 17 -15.11 -14.08 -6.02
CA THR A 17 -14.67 -15.47 -6.24
C THR A 17 -14.13 -15.65 -7.66
N LEU A 18 -14.86 -15.12 -8.65
CA LEU A 18 -14.43 -15.20 -10.03
C LEU A 18 -13.23 -14.28 -10.29
N ALA A 19 -13.22 -13.08 -9.69
CA ALA A 19 -12.07 -12.17 -9.71
C ALA A 19 -10.80 -12.86 -9.21
N GLN A 20 -10.86 -13.50 -8.04
CA GLN A 20 -9.73 -14.23 -7.46
C GLN A 20 -9.25 -15.38 -8.36
N THR A 21 -10.17 -16.06 -9.05
CA THR A 21 -9.84 -17.15 -9.98
C THR A 21 -9.00 -16.63 -11.16
N TYR A 22 -9.46 -15.56 -11.82
CA TYR A 22 -8.72 -14.97 -12.94
C TYR A 22 -7.42 -14.32 -12.49
N PHE A 23 -7.41 -13.74 -11.29
CA PHE A 23 -6.22 -13.16 -10.70
C PHE A 23 -5.13 -14.22 -10.46
N ASN A 24 -5.48 -15.32 -9.80
CA ASN A 24 -4.55 -16.44 -9.58
C ASN A 24 -4.02 -17.00 -10.89
N ARG A 25 -4.87 -17.11 -11.92
CA ARG A 25 -4.44 -17.57 -13.24
C ARG A 25 -3.46 -16.59 -13.90
N ALA A 26 -3.66 -15.29 -13.73
CA ALA A 26 -2.74 -14.28 -14.25
C ALA A 26 -1.35 -14.39 -13.59
N ILE A 27 -1.30 -14.58 -12.26
CA ILE A 27 -0.06 -14.82 -11.51
C ILE A 27 0.64 -16.09 -12.01
N ASP A 28 -0.10 -17.20 -12.12
CA ASP A 28 0.49 -18.49 -12.51
C ASP A 28 1.14 -18.39 -13.89
N ILE A 29 0.48 -17.73 -14.85
CA ILE A 29 1.04 -17.48 -16.18
C ILE A 29 2.27 -16.57 -16.10
N ALA A 30 2.23 -15.52 -15.27
CA ALA A 30 3.34 -14.59 -15.11
C ALA A 30 4.61 -15.31 -14.62
N LEU A 31 4.46 -16.17 -13.63
CA LEU A 31 5.55 -17.01 -13.11
C LEU A 31 5.98 -18.08 -14.12
N GLU A 32 5.04 -18.72 -14.83
CA GLU A 32 5.33 -19.76 -15.82
C GLU A 32 6.22 -19.25 -16.96
N ILE A 33 5.96 -18.03 -17.43
CA ILE A 33 6.80 -17.42 -18.49
C ILE A 33 8.04 -16.73 -17.93
N GLY A 34 8.16 -16.58 -16.60
CA GLY A 34 9.30 -15.99 -15.92
C GLY A 34 9.31 -14.46 -15.91
N MET A 35 8.14 -13.81 -15.83
CA MET A 35 8.03 -12.34 -15.74
C MET A 35 8.72 -11.75 -14.49
N ASP A 36 8.98 -12.59 -13.49
CA ASP A 36 9.67 -12.27 -12.23
C ASP A 36 11.20 -12.14 -12.38
N ARG A 37 11.75 -12.45 -13.56
CA ARG A 37 13.19 -12.36 -13.81
C ARG A 37 13.58 -10.96 -14.27
N GLU A 38 14.67 -10.45 -13.73
CA GLU A 38 15.25 -9.13 -14.06
C GLU A 38 15.37 -8.88 -15.57
N ASP A 39 15.82 -9.89 -16.31
CA ASP A 39 16.10 -9.81 -17.74
C ASP A 39 14.89 -10.14 -18.64
N PHE A 40 13.73 -10.47 -18.06
CA PHE A 40 12.55 -10.90 -18.82
C PHE A 40 12.07 -9.81 -19.79
N ALA A 41 11.93 -8.59 -19.29
CA ALA A 41 11.45 -7.47 -20.09
C ALA A 41 12.33 -7.25 -21.32
N VAL A 42 13.65 -7.16 -21.14
CA VAL A 42 14.63 -6.95 -22.21
C VAL A 42 14.61 -8.09 -23.24
N ARG A 43 14.55 -9.35 -22.77
CA ARG A 43 14.50 -10.51 -23.67
C ARG A 43 13.23 -10.58 -24.52
N ASN A 44 12.11 -10.07 -24.01
CA ASN A 44 10.79 -10.17 -24.63
C ASN A 44 10.28 -8.83 -25.20
N GLY A 45 11.07 -7.76 -25.12
CA GLY A 45 10.73 -6.43 -25.61
C GLY A 45 11.05 -6.20 -27.08
N GLY A 46 11.88 -7.06 -27.69
CA GLY A 46 12.28 -6.90 -29.09
C GLY A 46 13.11 -5.64 -29.36
N GLY A 47 13.73 -5.06 -28.32
CA GLY A 47 14.45 -3.80 -28.39
C GLY A 47 13.58 -2.54 -28.35
N ASP A 48 12.27 -2.69 -28.13
CA ASP A 48 11.35 -1.58 -27.92
C ASP A 48 11.17 -1.32 -26.42
N GLY A 49 11.72 -0.21 -25.93
CA GLY A 49 11.65 0.17 -24.52
C GLY A 49 10.22 0.28 -23.97
N VAL A 50 9.24 0.66 -24.80
CA VAL A 50 7.83 0.76 -24.39
C VAL A 50 7.26 -0.63 -24.12
N VAL A 51 7.62 -1.62 -24.94
CA VAL A 51 7.20 -3.01 -24.74
C VAL A 51 7.86 -3.59 -23.49
N GLU A 52 9.16 -3.32 -23.29
CA GLU A 52 9.87 -3.71 -22.07
C GLU A 52 9.22 -3.13 -20.81
N GLU A 53 8.86 -1.85 -20.85
CA GLU A 53 8.17 -1.17 -19.76
C GLU A 53 6.77 -1.74 -19.50
N SER A 54 6.04 -2.09 -20.56
CA SER A 54 4.74 -2.77 -20.44
C SER A 54 4.86 -4.11 -19.70
N TRP A 55 5.93 -4.87 -19.94
CA TRP A 55 6.22 -6.11 -19.21
C TRP A 55 6.49 -5.84 -17.72
N ARG A 56 7.35 -4.87 -17.39
CA ARG A 56 7.64 -4.47 -16.01
C ARG A 56 6.37 -4.03 -15.27
N ARG A 57 5.56 -3.17 -15.89
CA ARG A 57 4.27 -2.72 -15.33
C ARG A 57 3.30 -3.89 -15.10
N THR A 58 3.24 -4.85 -16.03
CA THR A 58 2.38 -6.04 -15.89
C THR A 58 2.80 -6.89 -14.69
N TRP A 59 4.10 -7.14 -14.53
CA TRP A 59 4.63 -7.88 -13.39
C TRP A 59 4.31 -7.19 -12.07
N TRP A 60 4.67 -5.91 -11.96
CA TRP A 60 4.48 -5.16 -10.72
C TRP A 60 3.00 -4.96 -10.36
N GLU A 61 2.10 -4.89 -11.34
CA GLU A 61 0.66 -4.88 -11.05
C GLU A 61 0.20 -6.22 -10.46
N CYS A 62 0.74 -7.35 -10.90
CA CYS A 62 0.46 -8.64 -10.26
C CYS A 62 0.91 -8.66 -8.80
N VAL A 63 2.10 -8.13 -8.51
CA VAL A 63 2.64 -8.03 -7.13
C VAL A 63 1.76 -7.12 -6.27
N VAL A 64 1.38 -5.95 -6.78
CA VAL A 64 0.55 -4.99 -6.02
C VAL A 64 -0.82 -5.59 -5.71
N MET A 65 -1.48 -6.16 -6.70
CA MET A 65 -2.80 -6.76 -6.54
C MET A 65 -2.77 -7.93 -5.54
N ASP A 66 -1.72 -8.77 -5.56
CA ASP A 66 -1.57 -9.90 -4.63
C ASP A 66 -1.46 -9.40 -3.18
N GLY A 67 -0.69 -8.33 -2.97
CA GLY A 67 -0.58 -7.66 -1.68
C GLY A 67 -1.89 -7.01 -1.22
N MET A 68 -2.60 -6.31 -2.11
CA MET A 68 -3.89 -5.66 -1.78
C MET A 68 -4.96 -6.69 -1.39
N VAL A 69 -5.13 -7.74 -2.19
CA VAL A 69 -6.08 -8.83 -1.93
C VAL A 69 -5.76 -9.52 -0.60
N ALA A 70 -4.48 -9.77 -0.33
CA ALA A 70 -4.06 -10.36 0.95
C ALA A 70 -4.37 -9.45 2.15
N GLY A 71 -4.14 -8.14 2.02
CA GLY A 71 -4.44 -7.15 3.06
C GLY A 71 -5.92 -7.04 3.38
N VAL A 72 -6.78 -7.03 2.35
CA VAL A 72 -8.24 -6.96 2.51
C VAL A 72 -8.78 -8.23 3.19
N HIS A 73 -8.32 -9.41 2.75
CA HIS A 73 -8.85 -10.67 3.28
C HIS A 73 -8.22 -11.12 4.61
N ARG A 74 -7.19 -10.43 5.12
CA ARG A 74 -6.48 -10.61 6.42
C ARG A 74 -6.01 -12.03 6.81
N ASN A 75 -6.33 -13.03 6.00
CA ASN A 75 -6.07 -14.45 6.21
C ASN A 75 -5.37 -15.11 5.01
N SER A 76 -5.07 -14.34 3.96
CA SER A 76 -4.37 -14.83 2.77
C SER A 76 -2.89 -14.53 2.87
N THR A 77 -2.04 -15.49 2.52
CA THR A 77 -0.59 -15.28 2.38
C THR A 77 -0.31 -14.48 1.11
N VAL A 78 0.60 -13.50 1.18
CA VAL A 78 1.12 -12.83 -0.02
C VAL A 78 1.98 -13.84 -0.78
N ARG A 79 1.52 -14.25 -1.97
CA ARG A 79 2.19 -15.26 -2.81
C ARG A 79 3.45 -14.72 -3.46
N LEU A 80 3.47 -13.43 -3.79
CA LEU A 80 4.55 -12.76 -4.52
C LEU A 80 5.47 -11.93 -3.61
N GLY A 81 5.36 -12.09 -2.28
CA GLY A 81 6.21 -11.37 -1.33
C GLY A 81 7.68 -11.74 -1.49
N GLY A 82 8.53 -10.77 -1.85
CA GLY A 82 9.97 -10.98 -2.10
C GLY A 82 10.29 -11.69 -3.41
N VAL A 83 9.31 -11.91 -4.29
CA VAL A 83 9.54 -12.47 -5.63
C VAL A 83 9.84 -11.33 -6.60
N GLY A 84 10.85 -11.50 -7.45
CA GLY A 84 11.20 -10.53 -8.48
C GLY A 84 11.84 -9.23 -7.95
N GLU A 85 12.57 -9.29 -6.83
CA GLU A 85 13.30 -8.13 -6.27
C GLU A 85 14.31 -7.51 -7.27
N GLY A 86 14.81 -8.30 -8.22
CA GLY A 86 15.68 -7.82 -9.30
C GLY A 86 14.94 -7.18 -10.49
N VAL A 87 13.61 -7.25 -10.55
CA VAL A 87 12.86 -6.61 -11.64
C VAL A 87 12.87 -5.10 -11.42
N GLY A 88 13.38 -4.35 -12.39
CA GLY A 88 13.39 -2.89 -12.33
C GLY A 88 11.99 -2.28 -12.16
N PHE A 89 11.92 -1.16 -11.45
CA PHE A 89 10.68 -0.44 -11.19
C PHE A 89 10.14 0.24 -12.45
N PRO A 90 8.81 0.39 -12.55
CA PRO A 90 8.20 1.12 -13.64
C PRO A 90 8.57 2.60 -13.64
N CYS A 91 8.69 3.17 -14.84
CA CYS A 91 8.85 4.61 -15.03
C CYS A 91 7.53 5.36 -14.80
N GLY A 92 7.60 6.69 -14.73
CA GLY A 92 6.43 7.55 -14.61
C GLY A 92 5.53 7.51 -15.84
N GLU A 93 4.28 7.94 -15.69
CA GLU A 93 3.27 7.89 -16.76
C GLU A 93 3.65 8.78 -17.97
N GLY A 94 4.23 9.95 -17.73
CA GLY A 94 4.69 10.84 -18.82
C GLY A 94 5.82 10.23 -19.66
N GLU A 95 6.74 9.51 -19.02
CA GLU A 95 7.84 8.81 -19.69
C GLU A 95 7.30 7.69 -20.56
N TYR A 96 6.38 6.89 -20.02
CA TYR A 96 5.73 5.81 -20.76
C TYR A 96 4.93 6.32 -21.97
N ILE A 97 4.11 7.36 -21.79
CA ILE A 97 3.31 7.94 -22.87
C ILE A 97 4.19 8.57 -23.96
N SER A 98 5.29 9.23 -23.57
CA SER A 98 6.20 9.85 -24.53
C SER A 98 7.10 8.85 -25.25
N GLY A 99 7.20 7.62 -24.76
CA GLY A 99 8.11 6.58 -25.25
C GLY A 99 9.57 6.78 -24.84
N ASN A 100 9.88 7.81 -24.05
CA ASN A 100 11.21 8.07 -23.53
C ASN A 100 11.41 7.29 -22.23
N ILE A 101 11.62 5.98 -22.36
CA ILE A 101 11.74 5.08 -21.22
C ILE A 101 13.13 5.21 -20.60
N PRO A 102 13.26 5.65 -19.34
CA PRO A 102 14.54 5.72 -18.65
C PRO A 102 15.07 4.30 -18.34
N THR A 103 16.36 4.21 -18.04
CA THR A 103 16.92 2.99 -17.44
C THR A 103 16.18 2.68 -16.14
N PRO A 104 15.63 1.47 -15.98
CA PRO A 104 14.86 1.15 -14.80
C PRO A 104 15.77 1.07 -13.57
N ARG A 105 15.32 1.65 -12.46
CA ARG A 105 15.96 1.53 -11.14
C ARG A 105 15.39 0.34 -10.37
N THR A 106 16.18 -0.28 -9.52
CA THR A 106 15.87 -1.49 -8.76
C THR A 106 15.47 -1.17 -7.32
N LEU A 107 15.05 -2.19 -6.57
CA LEU A 107 14.82 -2.08 -5.13
C LEU A 107 16.09 -1.73 -4.35
N GLU A 108 17.26 -2.18 -4.82
CA GLU A 108 18.56 -1.82 -4.25
C GLU A 108 18.79 -0.31 -4.38
N ASP A 109 18.60 0.24 -5.58
CA ASP A 109 18.71 1.69 -5.82
C ASP A 109 17.77 2.50 -4.93
N PHE A 110 16.57 1.99 -4.67
CA PHE A 110 15.60 2.66 -3.78
C PHE A 110 16.03 2.65 -2.31
N ASN A 111 16.67 1.57 -1.84
CA ASN A 111 17.15 1.50 -0.46
C ASN A 111 18.44 2.29 -0.24
N ASP A 112 19.24 2.47 -1.29
CA ASP A 112 20.53 3.19 -1.26
C ASP A 112 20.39 4.70 -1.59
N ASP A 113 19.20 5.17 -1.95
CA ASP A 113 18.95 6.54 -2.42
C ASP A 113 19.32 7.63 -1.41
N ASP A 114 19.26 7.35 -0.11
CA ASP A 114 19.72 8.26 0.96
C ASP A 114 21.19 8.71 0.77
N PHE A 115 21.97 7.98 -0.03
CA PHE A 115 23.39 8.23 -0.33
C PHE A 115 23.64 8.70 -1.77
N SER A 116 22.62 8.90 -2.59
CA SER A 116 22.77 9.28 -3.98
C SER A 116 23.02 10.80 -4.13
N GLU A 117 23.96 11.19 -5.00
CA GLU A 117 24.19 12.63 -5.32
C GLU A 117 23.11 13.18 -6.25
N ASP A 118 22.40 12.30 -6.97
CA ASP A 118 21.32 12.62 -7.89
C ASP A 118 19.97 12.63 -7.16
N ASN A 119 19.48 13.83 -6.83
CA ASN A 119 18.14 14.05 -6.24
C ASN A 119 16.97 13.77 -7.22
N THR A 120 17.08 12.75 -8.08
CA THR A 120 16.04 12.41 -9.05
C THR A 120 14.97 11.55 -8.37
N PRO A 121 13.75 12.07 -8.16
CA PRO A 121 12.71 11.35 -7.44
C PRO A 121 12.32 10.07 -8.17
N PHE A 122 11.92 9.04 -7.42
CA PHE A 122 11.30 7.85 -8.00
C PHE A 122 9.90 8.13 -8.55
N SER A 123 9.42 7.24 -9.41
CA SER A 123 8.06 7.31 -9.95
C SER A 123 7.02 7.00 -8.88
N SER A 124 5.78 7.44 -9.08
CA SER A 124 4.66 7.08 -8.19
C SER A 124 4.39 5.58 -8.15
N PHE A 125 4.73 4.84 -9.22
CA PHE A 125 4.71 3.38 -9.24
C PHE A 125 5.68 2.79 -8.22
N THR A 126 6.92 3.30 -8.14
CA THR A 126 7.90 2.84 -7.15
C THR A 126 7.38 3.00 -5.72
N TYR A 127 6.83 4.17 -5.37
CA TYR A 127 6.31 4.39 -4.00
C TYR A 127 5.12 3.48 -3.68
N ARG A 128 4.24 3.20 -4.65
CA ARG A 128 3.12 2.24 -4.50
C ARG A 128 3.64 0.83 -4.26
N ILE A 129 4.64 0.40 -5.02
CA ILE A 129 5.27 -0.91 -4.87
C ILE A 129 5.97 -1.03 -3.50
N ALA A 130 6.71 0.00 -3.09
CA ALA A 130 7.35 0.03 -1.78
C ALA A 130 6.34 -0.01 -0.61
N ALA A 131 5.18 0.65 -0.76
CA ALA A 131 4.09 0.56 0.21
C ALA A 131 3.52 -0.86 0.31
N ILE A 132 3.34 -1.56 -0.82
CA ILE A 132 2.91 -2.96 -0.84
C ILE A 132 3.95 -3.89 -0.20
N ALA A 133 5.24 -3.66 -0.44
CA ALA A 133 6.29 -4.45 0.21
C ALA A 133 6.21 -4.32 1.75
N ASN A 134 5.92 -3.13 2.26
CA ASN A 134 5.69 -2.92 3.69
C ASN A 134 4.42 -3.64 4.20
N LEU A 135 3.31 -3.58 3.45
CA LEU A 135 2.11 -4.33 3.77
C LEU A 135 2.39 -5.84 3.84
N ALA A 136 3.11 -6.39 2.86
CA ALA A 136 3.48 -7.80 2.82
C ALA A 136 4.33 -8.21 4.04
N ARG A 137 5.30 -7.37 4.44
CA ARG A 137 6.08 -7.58 5.68
C ARG A 137 5.18 -7.63 6.91
N ILE A 138 4.22 -6.73 7.02
CA ILE A 138 3.27 -6.67 8.15
C ILE A 138 2.38 -7.92 8.19
N LEU A 139 1.87 -8.36 7.04
CA LEU A 139 1.02 -9.57 6.95
C LEU A 139 1.80 -10.86 7.26
N ALA A 140 3.10 -10.88 6.98
CA ALA A 140 3.99 -11.99 7.30
C ALA A 140 4.47 -12.01 8.76
N LEU A 141 4.19 -10.96 9.55
CA LEU A 141 4.61 -10.92 10.95
C LEU A 141 3.92 -12.03 11.75
N PRO A 142 4.66 -12.78 12.58
CA PRO A 142 4.04 -13.62 13.59
C PRO A 142 3.25 -12.73 14.55
N LYS A 143 2.08 -13.18 15.01
CA LYS A 143 1.27 -12.42 15.98
C LYS A 143 2.12 -12.10 17.21
N PRO A 144 2.45 -10.82 17.44
CA PRO A 144 3.26 -10.41 18.58
C PRO A 144 2.58 -10.80 19.89
N SER A 145 3.39 -11.11 20.91
CA SER A 145 2.87 -11.55 22.21
C SER A 145 2.43 -10.36 23.08
N PHE A 146 2.93 -9.15 22.84
CA PHE A 146 2.63 -7.94 23.61
C PHE A 146 2.87 -6.65 22.79
N PRO A 147 2.31 -5.48 23.18
CA PRO A 147 2.44 -4.21 22.45
C PRO A 147 3.87 -3.72 22.22
N ASP A 148 4.76 -3.89 23.19
CA ASP A 148 6.14 -3.41 23.15
C ASP A 148 7.11 -4.40 22.47
N ASP A 149 6.59 -5.33 21.67
CA ASP A 149 7.41 -6.29 20.94
C ASP A 149 8.33 -5.53 19.95
N PRO A 150 9.68 -5.70 20.04
CA PRO A 150 10.62 -5.03 19.14
C PRO A 150 10.34 -5.26 17.65
N LEU A 151 9.67 -6.36 17.29
CA LEU A 151 9.24 -6.64 15.92
C LEU A 151 8.24 -5.60 15.40
N ILE A 152 7.37 -5.08 16.27
CA ILE A 152 6.40 -4.03 15.90
C ILE A 152 7.17 -2.74 15.61
N SER A 153 8.04 -2.30 16.51
CA SER A 153 8.83 -1.08 16.32
C SER A 153 9.74 -1.16 15.09
N LYS A 154 10.35 -2.33 14.84
CA LYS A 154 11.14 -2.57 13.63
C LYS A 154 10.29 -2.46 12.36
N THR A 155 9.06 -2.98 12.40
CA THR A 155 8.19 -2.95 11.22
C THR A 155 7.61 -1.56 10.97
N ASP A 156 7.26 -0.84 12.04
CA ASP A 156 6.86 0.55 12.00
C ASP A 156 7.96 1.45 11.41
N ALA A 157 9.23 1.15 11.70
CA ALA A 157 10.36 1.86 11.10
C ALA A 157 10.37 1.76 9.56
N TYR A 158 9.91 0.66 8.94
CA TYR A 158 9.79 0.58 7.48
C TYR A 158 8.70 1.51 6.92
N LEU A 159 7.60 1.71 7.65
CA LEU A 159 6.54 2.65 7.27
C LEU A 159 7.03 4.10 7.37
N VAL A 160 7.80 4.41 8.42
CA VAL A 160 8.44 5.73 8.58
C VAL A 160 9.48 5.93 7.48
N ASN A 161 10.33 4.94 7.23
CA ASN A 161 11.37 5.01 6.19
C ASN A 161 10.77 5.30 4.82
N TRP A 162 9.67 4.63 4.46
CA TRP A 162 8.93 4.91 3.23
C TRP A 162 8.54 6.38 3.10
N SER A 163 8.06 7.00 4.19
CA SER A 163 7.70 8.42 4.17
C SER A 163 8.90 9.36 4.05
N LEU A 164 10.09 8.94 4.49
CA LEU A 164 11.32 9.73 4.35
C LEU A 164 11.85 9.73 2.91
N HIS A 165 11.60 8.66 2.15
CA HIS A 165 11.97 8.57 0.73
C HIS A 165 11.05 9.39 -0.18
N LEU A 166 9.95 9.94 0.35
CA LEU A 166 9.05 10.77 -0.44
C LEU A 166 9.68 12.15 -0.69
N PRO A 167 9.84 12.59 -1.95
CA PRO A 167 10.32 13.92 -2.23
C PRO A 167 9.31 14.96 -1.74
N PRO A 168 9.73 16.21 -1.49
CA PRO A 168 8.80 17.28 -1.10
C PRO A 168 7.62 17.49 -2.06
N THR A 169 7.79 17.07 -3.31
CA THR A 169 6.82 17.12 -4.40
C THR A 169 5.86 15.93 -4.45
N ALA A 170 6.10 14.85 -3.71
CA ALA A 170 5.21 13.67 -3.66
C ALA A 170 3.92 13.90 -2.86
N LYS A 171 3.50 15.15 -2.71
CA LYS A 171 2.17 15.47 -2.18
C LYS A 171 1.13 15.04 -3.20
N LEU A 172 0.00 14.53 -2.71
CA LEU A 172 -1.19 14.34 -3.54
C LEU A 172 -1.68 15.71 -4.01
N VAL A 173 -1.30 16.09 -5.23
CA VAL A 173 -1.78 17.30 -5.90
C VAL A 173 -3.03 16.94 -6.69
N VAL A 174 -4.08 17.73 -6.53
CA VAL A 174 -5.27 17.64 -7.37
C VAL A 174 -5.11 18.63 -8.52
N GLU A 175 -5.01 18.11 -9.74
CA GLU A 175 -4.93 18.91 -10.97
C GLU A 175 -6.12 18.55 -11.86
N ASP A 176 -6.90 19.55 -12.26
CA ASP A 176 -8.09 19.37 -13.11
C ASP A 176 -9.08 18.28 -12.62
N GLY A 177 -9.24 18.17 -11.30
CA GLY A 177 -10.12 17.18 -10.68
C GLY A 177 -9.59 15.74 -10.77
N ARG A 178 -8.30 15.56 -11.04
CA ARG A 178 -7.58 14.28 -11.03
C ARG A 178 -6.45 14.31 -10.03
N VAL A 179 -6.04 13.12 -9.57
CA VAL A 179 -4.85 12.89 -8.75
C VAL A 179 -3.99 11.84 -9.42
N ASP A 180 -2.70 11.81 -9.07
CA ASP A 180 -1.87 10.65 -9.36
C ASP A 180 -2.41 9.45 -8.55
N GLU A 181 -3.09 8.55 -9.25
CA GLU A 181 -3.75 7.39 -8.66
C GLU A 181 -2.74 6.39 -8.07
N MET A 182 -1.53 6.29 -8.61
CA MET A 182 -0.49 5.42 -8.05
C MET A 182 -0.01 5.96 -6.70
N MET A 183 0.19 7.28 -6.62
CA MET A 183 0.53 7.94 -5.37
C MET A 183 -0.61 7.89 -4.36
N PHE A 184 -1.85 8.08 -4.81
CA PHE A 184 -3.05 7.93 -3.97
C PHE A 184 -3.10 6.56 -3.32
N GLN A 185 -2.92 5.50 -4.12
CA GLN A 185 -2.88 4.13 -3.63
C GLN A 185 -1.71 3.91 -2.67
N ALA A 186 -0.53 4.47 -2.95
CA ALA A 186 0.63 4.34 -2.07
C ALA A 186 0.34 4.89 -0.66
N TYR A 187 -0.25 6.09 -0.57
CA TYR A 187 -0.68 6.65 0.72
C TYR A 187 -1.76 5.80 1.39
N MET A 188 -2.77 5.36 0.63
CA MET A 188 -3.85 4.51 1.14
C MET A 188 -3.30 3.21 1.75
N ILE A 189 -2.40 2.52 1.04
CA ILE A 189 -1.74 1.29 1.49
C ILE A 189 -0.93 1.56 2.77
N THR A 190 -0.16 2.64 2.82
CA THR A 190 0.66 2.98 4.00
C THR A 190 -0.21 3.26 5.23
N TYR A 191 -1.31 4.01 5.09
CA TYR A 191 -2.23 4.25 6.20
C TYR A 191 -2.94 2.97 6.65
N ALA A 192 -3.43 2.16 5.70
CA ALA A 192 -4.05 0.87 6.00
C ALA A 192 -3.06 -0.08 6.71
N SER A 193 -1.80 -0.09 6.28
CA SER A 193 -0.71 -0.86 6.90
C SER A 193 -0.44 -0.42 8.33
N THR A 194 -0.42 0.89 8.57
CA THR A 194 -0.26 1.46 9.93
C THR A 194 -1.43 1.04 10.83
N ILE A 195 -2.67 1.09 10.31
CA ILE A 195 -3.86 0.62 11.02
C ILE A 195 -3.71 -0.86 11.38
N LEU A 196 -3.37 -1.72 10.40
CA LEU A 196 -3.22 -3.15 10.61
C LEU A 196 -2.16 -3.49 11.65
N LEU A 197 -1.02 -2.80 11.63
CA LEU A 197 0.09 -3.04 12.56
C LEU A 197 -0.26 -2.65 14.01
N HIS A 198 -0.93 -1.51 14.21
CA HIS A 198 -1.16 -0.96 15.56
C HIS A 198 -2.53 -1.28 16.16
N GLN A 199 -3.55 -1.61 15.35
CA GLN A 199 -4.91 -1.87 15.81
C GLN A 199 -5.01 -2.88 16.96
N PRO A 200 -4.28 -4.03 16.98
CA PRO A 200 -4.39 -5.00 18.07
C PRO A 200 -3.94 -4.47 19.44
N TYR A 201 -3.15 -3.40 19.48
CA TYR A 201 -2.49 -2.89 20.70
C TYR A 201 -3.00 -1.52 21.14
N ALA A 202 -3.90 -0.91 20.36
CA ALA A 202 -4.38 0.43 20.59
C ALA A 202 -5.20 0.56 21.89
N ASN A 203 -5.55 -0.54 22.59
CA ASN A 203 -6.28 -0.57 23.87
C ASN A 203 -7.27 0.60 23.97
N PHE A 204 -8.27 0.63 23.09
CA PHE A 204 -9.38 1.55 23.27
C PHE A 204 -10.08 1.13 24.54
N ASP A 205 -9.90 1.89 25.63
CA ASP A 205 -10.58 1.63 26.89
C ASP A 205 -12.07 1.41 26.63
N THR A 206 -12.53 0.17 26.80
CA THR A 206 -13.93 -0.24 26.76
C THR A 206 -14.76 0.40 27.89
N ALA A 207 -14.20 1.36 28.63
CA ALA A 207 -14.90 2.15 29.62
C ALA A 207 -15.94 3.11 29.03
N SER A 208 -15.86 3.46 27.73
CA SER A 208 -16.86 4.32 27.08
C SER A 208 -18.14 3.58 26.65
N THR A 209 -18.19 2.24 26.76
CA THR A 209 -19.41 1.44 26.57
C THR A 209 -20.00 0.99 27.90
N GLN A 210 -19.87 1.80 28.95
CA GLN A 210 -20.83 1.72 30.05
C GLN A 210 -22.17 2.23 29.53
N THR A 211 -23.02 1.27 29.18
CA THR A 211 -24.48 1.39 29.17
C THR A 211 -24.91 2.46 30.17
N ILE A 212 -25.48 3.55 29.65
CA ILE A 212 -26.15 4.58 30.46
C ILE A 212 -27.32 3.88 31.16
N THR A 213 -27.01 3.24 32.28
CA THR A 213 -28.01 2.67 33.17
C THR A 213 -28.41 3.81 34.08
N SER A 214 -29.57 4.35 33.74
CA SER A 214 -30.35 5.31 34.48
C SER A 214 -30.33 5.00 36.00
N CYS A 215 -30.23 6.06 36.81
CA CYS A 215 -30.39 6.11 38.27
C CYS A 215 -29.18 5.73 39.14
N ALA A 216 -28.17 6.61 39.21
CA ALA A 216 -27.35 6.76 40.41
C ALA A 216 -27.18 8.26 40.75
N PRO A 217 -27.16 8.66 42.04
CA PRO A 217 -27.11 10.07 42.44
C PRO A 217 -25.80 10.72 41.98
N SER A 218 -25.92 11.90 41.40
CA SER A 218 -24.83 12.74 40.88
C SER A 218 -23.84 13.12 41.98
N GLN A 219 -22.65 12.53 41.96
CA GLN A 219 -21.47 13.11 42.59
C GLN A 219 -20.86 14.16 41.65
N PRO A 220 -20.38 15.31 42.15
CA PRO A 220 -19.72 16.30 41.33
C PRO A 220 -18.41 15.72 40.74
N PRO A 221 -18.10 16.01 39.48
CA PRO A 221 -16.88 15.51 38.86
C PRO A 221 -15.66 16.07 39.60
N SER A 222 -14.84 15.17 40.14
CA SER A 222 -13.51 15.50 40.65
C SER A 222 -12.71 16.07 39.48
N ALA A 223 -12.29 17.32 39.60
CA ALA A 223 -11.46 18.02 38.62
C ALA A 223 -10.03 17.46 38.63
N ALA A 224 -9.85 16.27 38.09
CA ALA A 224 -8.59 15.66 37.64
C ALA A 224 -8.87 14.21 37.21
N ALA A 225 -9.75 14.01 36.22
CA ALA A 225 -9.59 12.81 35.41
C ALA A 225 -8.42 13.11 34.47
N GLU A 226 -7.19 12.82 34.93
CA GLU A 226 -6.04 12.75 34.05
C GLU A 226 -6.42 11.77 32.94
N THR A 227 -6.61 12.28 31.71
CA THR A 227 -6.72 11.40 30.54
C THR A 227 -5.49 10.50 30.58
N PRO A 228 -5.67 9.16 30.69
CA PRO A 228 -4.53 8.26 30.71
C PRO A 228 -3.68 8.56 29.47
N PRO A 229 -2.33 8.52 29.57
CA PRO A 229 -1.47 8.79 28.44
C PRO A 229 -1.89 7.87 27.28
N GLN A 230 -2.35 8.49 26.19
CA GLN A 230 -2.83 7.76 25.03
C GLN A 230 -1.68 6.88 24.54
N ASN A 231 -1.89 5.55 24.54
CA ASN A 231 -0.89 4.60 24.08
C ASN A 231 -0.44 4.98 22.66
N ILE A 232 0.87 4.94 22.37
CA ILE A 232 1.46 5.28 21.07
C ILE A 232 0.78 4.55 19.90
N HIS A 233 0.32 3.31 20.11
CA HIS A 233 -0.45 2.56 19.12
C HIS A 233 -1.78 3.22 18.79
N ALA A 234 -2.50 3.75 19.78
CA ALA A 234 -3.75 4.48 19.58
C ALA A 234 -3.53 5.81 18.86
N ALA A 235 -2.43 6.52 19.18
CA ALA A 235 -2.08 7.76 18.50
C ALA A 235 -1.76 7.53 17.00
N LYS A 236 -0.95 6.50 16.70
CA LYS A 236 -0.63 6.11 15.31
C LYS A 236 -1.85 5.66 14.53
N LEU A 237 -2.73 4.89 15.17
CA LEU A 237 -3.99 4.45 14.58
C LEU A 237 -4.90 5.63 14.24
N LEU A 238 -5.04 6.59 15.16
CA LEU A 238 -5.83 7.81 14.94
C LEU A 238 -5.25 8.65 13.79
N HIS A 239 -3.93 8.84 13.76
CA HIS A 239 -3.25 9.57 12.69
C HIS A 239 -3.47 8.91 11.32
N ALA A 240 -3.34 7.59 11.23
CA ALA A 240 -3.59 6.85 9.99
C ALA A 240 -5.05 6.93 9.54
N ALA A 241 -6.01 6.83 10.47
CA ALA A 241 -7.42 7.00 10.17
C ALA A 241 -7.75 8.42 9.67
N GLN A 242 -7.14 9.44 10.26
CA GLN A 242 -7.24 10.82 9.75
C GLN A 242 -6.64 10.96 8.35
N GLY A 243 -5.53 10.26 8.07
CA GLY A 243 -4.94 10.16 6.73
C GLY A 243 -5.93 9.60 5.70
N ILE A 244 -6.58 8.47 6.01
CA ILE A 244 -7.62 7.89 5.14
C ILE A 244 -8.79 8.86 4.95
N ASN A 245 -9.28 9.49 6.02
CA ASN A 245 -10.36 10.49 5.89
C ASN A 245 -9.94 11.68 5.01
N GLY A 246 -8.67 12.08 5.07
CA GLY A 246 -8.09 13.08 4.17
C GLY A 246 -8.15 12.65 2.71
N LEU A 247 -7.84 11.38 2.41
CA LEU A 247 -7.95 10.80 1.08
C LEU A 247 -9.41 10.79 0.58
N ILE A 248 -10.36 10.40 1.43
CA ILE A 248 -11.80 10.40 1.10
C ILE A 248 -12.31 11.82 0.80
N SER A 249 -11.75 12.82 1.48
CA SER A 249 -12.18 14.22 1.37
C SER A 249 -11.58 14.96 0.19
N LEU A 250 -10.76 14.30 -0.66
CA LEU A 250 -10.20 14.92 -1.86
C LEU A 250 -11.33 15.33 -2.82
N PRO A 251 -11.26 16.51 -3.46
CA PRO A 251 -12.29 17.02 -4.37
C PRO A 251 -12.21 16.35 -5.75
N VAL A 252 -12.21 15.02 -5.77
CA VAL A 252 -12.20 14.17 -6.97
C VAL A 252 -13.33 13.16 -6.87
N SER A 253 -13.75 12.59 -8.00
CA SER A 253 -14.82 11.60 -7.97
C SER A 253 -14.36 10.35 -7.22
N LEU A 254 -15.07 9.96 -6.16
CA LEU A 254 -14.79 8.71 -5.44
C LEU A 254 -14.87 7.47 -6.34
N THR A 255 -15.71 7.52 -7.37
CA THR A 255 -15.82 6.46 -8.40
C THR A 255 -14.63 6.42 -9.37
N GLY A 256 -13.75 7.41 -9.34
CA GLY A 256 -12.53 7.46 -10.15
C GLY A 256 -11.31 6.80 -9.48
N HIS A 257 -11.41 6.47 -8.19
CA HIS A 257 -10.36 5.78 -7.45
C HIS A 257 -10.41 4.26 -7.64
N THR A 258 -9.33 3.59 -7.26
CA THR A 258 -9.29 2.14 -7.22
C THR A 258 -10.47 1.54 -6.45
N HIS A 259 -11.02 0.43 -6.97
CA HIS A 259 -12.15 -0.26 -6.35
C HIS A 259 -11.81 -0.80 -4.94
N PHE A 260 -10.53 -1.05 -4.66
CA PHE A 260 -10.06 -1.38 -3.30
C PHE A 260 -10.32 -0.27 -2.27
N PHE A 261 -10.55 0.97 -2.71
CA PHE A 261 -10.90 2.10 -1.84
C PHE A 261 -12.41 2.28 -1.66
N THR A 262 -13.22 1.93 -2.67
CA THR A 262 -14.68 2.13 -2.66
C THR A 262 -15.48 0.92 -2.17
N GLY A 263 -14.84 -0.26 -2.07
CA GLY A 263 -15.45 -1.51 -1.62
C GLY A 263 -15.35 -1.81 -0.12
N VAL A 264 -14.89 -0.85 0.71
CA VAL A 264 -14.85 -0.97 2.18
C VAL A 264 -16.18 -0.53 2.80
#